data_AF-H6SS49-F1
#
_entry.id   AF-H6SS49-F1
#
_cell.length_a   1.000
_cell.length_b   1.000
_cell.length_c   1.000
_cell.angle_alpha   90.00
_cell.angle_beta   90.00
_cell.angle_gamma   90.00
#
_symmetry.space_group_name_H-M   'P 1'
#
loop_
_entity.id
_entity.type
_entity.pdbx_description
1 polymer ?
#
loop_
_entity_poly.entity_id
_entity_poly.type
_entity_poly.pdbx_seq_one_letter_code
_entity_poly.pdbx_strand_id
1 'polypeptide(L)'
;MTSPPSEIGRSPLVFRFAPALVLALPLLAGGCASEPFVDYVQIRERSTVALPMRGTATIAAVCYSGNEAAQAKTLQALADAHCAKDNKKARYHLTERYGCTWLAPHVAFFTCVEPAPPPPGEAPS
;
A
#
# COMPACT_ATOMS: atom_id res chain seq x y z
N MET A 1 -22.42 49.17 38.74
CA MET A 1 -22.69 47.75 38.42
C MET A 1 -21.34 47.07 38.40
N THR A 2 -21.05 46.30 39.45
CA THR A 2 -19.71 45.89 39.85
C THR A 2 -19.63 44.38 39.70
N SER A 3 -18.84 43.89 38.74
CA SER A 3 -18.58 42.46 38.55
C SER A 3 -17.42 42.00 39.44
N PRO A 4 -17.49 40.83 40.08
CA PRO A 4 -16.39 40.29 40.87
C PRO A 4 -15.32 39.59 39.99
N PRO A 5 -14.07 39.47 40.48
CA PRO A 5 -12.98 38.80 39.78
C PRO A 5 -13.05 37.27 39.91
N SER A 6 -12.79 36.57 38.80
CA SER A 6 -12.64 35.10 38.76
C SER A 6 -11.29 34.68 39.34
N GLU A 7 -11.33 33.82 40.38
CA GLU A 7 -10.18 33.11 40.91
C GLU A 7 -9.64 32.08 39.91
N ILE A 8 -8.35 32.17 39.62
CA ILE A 8 -7.59 31.19 38.84
C ILE A 8 -6.98 30.19 39.83
N GLY A 9 -7.63 29.05 40.00
CA GLY A 9 -7.10 27.93 40.77
C GLY A 9 -5.85 27.35 40.11
N ARG A 10 -4.69 27.53 40.74
CA ARG A 10 -3.43 26.84 40.40
C ARG A 10 -3.38 25.49 41.10
N SER A 11 -3.49 24.41 40.34
CA SER A 11 -3.15 23.07 40.83
C SER A 11 -1.65 22.82 40.70
N PRO A 12 -0.95 22.39 41.76
CA PRO A 12 0.45 21.98 41.68
C PRO A 12 0.53 20.56 41.12
N LEU A 13 0.99 20.44 39.87
CA LEU A 13 1.33 19.16 39.26
C LEU A 13 2.69 18.72 39.78
N VAL A 14 2.67 17.87 40.81
CA VAL A 14 3.84 17.21 41.38
C VAL A 14 4.36 16.19 40.35
N PHE A 15 5.35 16.59 39.56
CA PHE A 15 6.07 15.73 38.64
C PHE A 15 7.04 14.82 39.44
N ARG A 16 6.58 13.63 39.82
CA ARG A 16 7.47 12.56 40.28
C ARG A 16 8.10 11.88 39.06
N PHE A 17 9.38 12.19 38.83
CA PHE A 17 10.23 11.49 37.88
C PHE A 17 10.35 10.01 38.26
N ALA A 18 9.77 9.12 37.45
CA ALA A 18 9.99 7.68 37.50
C ALA A 18 11.04 7.28 36.43
N PRO A 19 12.19 6.70 36.81
CA PRO A 19 13.21 6.25 35.87
C PRO A 19 12.84 4.85 35.35
N ALA A 20 11.85 4.78 34.47
CA ALA A 20 11.38 3.52 33.91
C ALA A 20 11.12 3.62 32.40
N LEU A 21 11.99 4.32 31.66
CA LEU A 21 11.79 4.61 30.24
C LEU A 21 13.04 4.35 29.38
N VAL A 22 13.65 3.17 29.48
CA VAL A 22 14.81 2.80 28.63
C VAL A 22 14.60 1.48 27.85
N LEU A 23 13.49 0.76 28.05
CA LEU A 23 13.28 -0.58 27.47
C LEU A 23 12.31 -0.64 26.25
N ALA A 24 11.86 0.50 25.71
CA ALA A 24 10.84 0.52 24.66
C ALA A 24 11.35 0.76 23.22
N LEU A 25 12.67 0.84 23.00
CA LEU A 25 13.24 1.23 21.70
C LEU A 25 13.58 0.12 20.67
N PRO A 26 13.59 -1.21 20.95
CA PRO A 26 13.97 -2.19 19.92
C PRO A 26 12.83 -2.57 18.95
N LEU A 27 11.58 -2.15 19.19
CA LEU A 27 10.43 -2.49 18.33
C LEU A 27 10.32 -1.64 17.06
N LEU A 28 11.12 -0.57 16.94
CA LEU A 28 11.15 0.29 15.74
C LEU A 28 12.22 -0.15 14.71
N ALA A 29 12.96 -1.23 15.00
CA ALA A 29 13.96 -1.80 14.09
C ALA A 29 13.38 -2.87 13.14
N GLY A 30 12.06 -3.07 13.14
CA GLY A 30 11.37 -3.84 12.10
C GLY A 30 11.52 -3.11 10.76
N GLY A 31 12.45 -3.61 9.95
CA GLY A 31 13.05 -2.89 8.82
C GLY A 31 12.07 -2.35 7.79
N CYS A 32 12.49 -1.25 7.17
CA CYS A 32 11.89 -0.60 6.01
C CYS A 32 11.90 -1.49 4.76
N ALA A 33 11.26 -2.66 4.79
CA ALA A 33 10.86 -3.34 3.57
C ALA A 33 9.71 -2.50 2.98
N SER A 34 9.97 -1.83 1.86
CA SER A 34 8.95 -1.05 1.17
C SER A 34 7.77 -1.95 0.84
N GLU A 35 6.58 -1.63 1.36
CA GLU A 35 5.37 -2.36 1.01
C GLU A 35 5.17 -2.36 -0.51
N PRO A 36 4.78 -3.51 -1.10
CA PRO A 36 4.49 -3.57 -2.52
C PRO A 36 3.30 -2.66 -2.86
N PHE A 37 3.38 -1.96 -3.98
CA PHE A 37 2.37 -0.99 -4.40
C PHE A 37 2.09 -1.07 -5.91
N VAL A 38 0.89 -0.69 -6.32
CA VAL A 38 0.50 -0.63 -7.74
C VAL A 38 0.94 0.71 -8.33
N ASP A 39 1.82 0.66 -9.34
CA ASP A 39 2.24 1.85 -10.09
C ASP A 39 1.23 2.14 -11.21
N TYR A 40 0.11 2.74 -10.80
CA TYR A 40 -0.94 3.19 -11.69
C TYR A 40 -1.55 4.50 -11.19
N VAL A 41 -1.44 5.55 -12.00
CA VAL A 41 -2.22 6.77 -11.83
C VAL A 41 -3.34 6.77 -12.85
N GLN A 42 -4.57 6.78 -12.36
CA GLN A 42 -5.74 7.02 -13.20
C GLN A 42 -5.62 8.46 -13.72
N ILE A 43 -5.33 8.63 -15.01
CA ILE A 43 -5.21 9.95 -15.64
C ILE A 43 -6.60 10.61 -15.55
N ARG A 44 -6.85 11.36 -14.48
CA ARG A 44 -7.89 12.38 -14.48
C ARG A 44 -7.37 13.50 -15.38
N GLU A 45 -8.25 14.10 -16.18
CA GLU A 45 -8.00 15.04 -17.29
C GLU A 45 -7.11 16.27 -16.98
N ARG A 46 -6.50 16.38 -15.81
CA ARG A 46 -5.80 17.56 -15.31
C ARG A 46 -4.39 17.31 -14.75
N SER A 47 -3.80 16.13 -14.92
CA SER A 47 -2.39 15.93 -14.55
C SER A 47 -1.49 16.18 -15.76
N THR A 48 -0.97 17.40 -15.86
CA THR A 48 0.01 17.84 -16.88
C THR A 48 1.41 17.21 -16.69
N VAL A 49 1.61 16.40 -15.66
CA VAL A 49 2.87 15.70 -15.40
C VAL A 49 2.65 14.21 -15.65
N ALA A 50 2.91 13.78 -16.88
CA ALA A 50 3.01 12.36 -17.22
C ALA A 50 4.37 11.84 -16.74
N LEU A 51 4.44 11.41 -15.48
CA LEU A 51 5.53 10.51 -15.09
C LEU A 51 5.40 9.23 -15.92
N PRO A 52 6.51 8.62 -16.38
CA PRO A 52 6.47 7.38 -17.14
C PRO A 52 5.91 6.26 -16.25
N MET A 53 4.61 5.99 -16.40
CA MET A 53 3.89 4.92 -15.71
C MET A 53 4.17 3.60 -16.41
N ARG A 54 4.32 2.52 -15.64
CA ARG A 54 4.42 1.17 -16.21
C ARG A 54 3.06 0.46 -16.33
N GLY A 55 2.11 0.79 -15.46
CA GLY A 55 0.77 0.27 -15.51
C GLY A 55 -0.10 0.94 -16.58
N THR A 56 -1.06 0.19 -17.13
CA THR A 56 -2.12 0.70 -18.01
C THR A 56 -3.48 0.22 -17.49
N ALA A 57 -4.59 0.62 -18.12
CA ALA A 57 -5.91 0.13 -17.74
C ALA A 57 -6.07 -1.40 -17.93
N THR A 58 -5.23 -2.02 -18.77
CA THR A 58 -5.27 -3.47 -19.02
C THR A 58 -4.11 -4.23 -18.39
N ILE A 59 -3.13 -3.50 -17.83
CA ILE A 59 -1.90 -4.06 -17.25
C ILE A 59 -1.70 -3.47 -15.87
N ALA A 60 -1.85 -4.29 -14.83
CA ALA A 60 -1.47 -3.92 -13.48
C ALA A 60 0.04 -4.13 -13.29
N ALA A 61 0.79 -3.05 -13.08
CA ALA A 61 2.20 -3.08 -12.71
C ALA A 61 2.33 -2.93 -11.19
N VAL A 62 2.86 -3.94 -10.52
CA VAL A 62 3.04 -3.94 -9.06
C VAL A 62 4.52 -3.87 -8.74
N CYS A 63 4.96 -2.74 -8.18
CA CYS A 63 6.34 -2.54 -7.73
C CYS A 63 6.55 -3.19 -6.36
N TYR A 64 7.69 -3.85 -6.17
CA TYR A 64 8.02 -4.51 -4.90
C TYR A 64 9.53 -4.59 -4.65
N SER A 65 9.91 -4.94 -3.42
CA SER A 65 11.29 -5.26 -3.04
C SER A 65 11.38 -6.61 -2.34
N GLY A 66 12.54 -7.25 -2.44
CA GLY A 66 12.80 -8.55 -1.83
C GLY A 66 12.39 -9.73 -2.71
N ASN A 67 11.91 -10.80 -2.06
CA ASN A 67 11.65 -12.09 -2.71
C ASN A 67 10.22 -12.16 -3.26
N GLU A 68 10.10 -12.31 -4.58
CA GLU A 68 8.83 -12.46 -5.30
C GLU A 68 7.97 -13.61 -4.75
N ALA A 69 8.56 -14.80 -4.55
CA ALA A 69 7.83 -15.98 -4.11
C ALA A 69 7.24 -15.80 -2.70
N ALA A 70 7.94 -15.08 -1.82
CA ALA A 70 7.45 -14.78 -0.48
C ALA A 70 6.27 -13.80 -0.50
N GLN A 71 6.18 -12.93 -1.53
CA GLN A 71 5.16 -11.90 -1.65
C GLN A 71 4.10 -12.20 -2.71
N ALA A 72 4.18 -13.34 -3.41
CA ALA A 72 3.35 -13.67 -4.57
C ALA A 72 1.85 -13.49 -4.29
N LYS A 73 1.38 -13.90 -3.10
CA LYS A 73 -0.02 -13.73 -2.69
C LYS A 73 -0.41 -12.25 -2.57
N THR A 74 0.46 -11.42 -2.00
CA THR A 74 0.24 -9.98 -1.83
C THR A 74 0.27 -9.28 -3.19
N LEU A 75 1.24 -9.62 -4.06
CA LEU A 75 1.33 -9.06 -5.41
C LEU A 75 0.09 -9.39 -6.25
N GLN A 76 -0.35 -10.65 -6.21
CA GLN A 76 -1.57 -11.08 -6.89
C GLN A 76 -2.81 -10.36 -6.35
N ALA A 77 -2.94 -10.21 -5.03
CA ALA A 77 -4.09 -9.51 -4.43
C ALA A 77 -4.16 -8.03 -4.83
N LEU A 78 -3.01 -7.34 -4.90
CA LEU A 78 -2.93 -5.96 -5.37
C LEU A 78 -3.31 -5.84 -6.85
N ALA A 79 -2.83 -6.76 -7.69
CA ALA A 79 -3.17 -6.80 -9.10
C ALA A 79 -4.67 -7.11 -9.31
N ASP A 80 -5.23 -8.07 -8.57
CA ASP A 80 -6.66 -8.40 -8.62
C ASP A 80 -7.52 -7.21 -8.19
N ALA A 81 -7.14 -6.50 -7.12
CA ALA A 81 -7.84 -5.29 -6.68
C ALA A 81 -7.81 -4.18 -7.76
N HIS A 82 -6.73 -4.10 -8.53
CA HIS A 82 -6.65 -3.18 -9.67
C HIS A 82 -7.60 -3.62 -10.81
N CYS A 83 -7.52 -4.87 -11.26
CA CYS A 83 -8.33 -5.39 -12.37
C CYS A 83 -9.83 -5.52 -12.02
N ALA A 84 -10.17 -5.68 -10.73
CA ALA A 84 -11.55 -5.78 -10.28
C ALA A 84 -12.38 -4.52 -10.55
N LYS A 85 -11.73 -3.35 -10.74
CA LYS A 85 -12.40 -2.10 -11.14
C LYS A 85 -13.15 -2.24 -12.46
N ASP A 86 -12.67 -3.13 -13.35
CA ASP A 86 -13.27 -3.41 -14.66
C ASP A 86 -13.93 -4.78 -14.72
N ASN A 87 -14.27 -5.39 -13.57
CA ASN A 87 -14.81 -6.76 -13.46
C ASN A 87 -13.89 -7.85 -14.08
N LYS A 88 -12.57 -7.61 -14.05
CA LYS A 88 -11.55 -8.52 -14.56
C LYS A 88 -10.76 -9.18 -13.44
N LYS A 89 -10.06 -10.25 -13.78
CA LYS A 89 -9.09 -10.96 -12.91
C LYS A 89 -7.68 -10.66 -13.38
N ALA A 90 -6.73 -10.53 -12.46
CA ALA A 90 -5.34 -10.34 -12.80
C ALA A 90 -4.69 -11.70 -13.12
N ARG A 91 -4.03 -11.79 -14.28
CA ARG A 91 -3.22 -12.94 -14.67
C ARG A 91 -1.76 -12.53 -14.71
N TYR A 92 -0.92 -13.20 -13.93
CA TYR A 92 0.52 -12.96 -13.96
C TYR A 92 1.08 -13.13 -15.38
N HIS A 93 1.90 -12.17 -15.81
CA HIS A 93 2.50 -12.16 -17.13
C HIS A 93 4.02 -12.37 -17.05
N LEU A 94 4.72 -11.42 -16.42
CA LEU A 94 6.17 -11.44 -16.24
C LEU A 94 6.60 -10.52 -15.11
N THR A 95 7.85 -10.67 -14.67
CA THR A 95 8.50 -9.77 -13.72
C THR A 95 9.74 -9.16 -14.37
N GLU A 96 9.92 -7.84 -14.21
CA GLU A 96 11.15 -7.14 -14.57
C GLU A 96 11.90 -6.66 -13.33
N ARG A 97 13.23 -6.61 -13.41
CA ARG A 97 14.08 -6.08 -12.35
C ARG A 97 14.52 -4.65 -12.69
N TYR A 98 14.61 -3.79 -11.68
CA TYR A 98 14.98 -2.38 -11.81
C TYR A 98 14.02 -1.57 -12.68
N GLY A 99 12.74 -1.93 -12.63
CA GLY A 99 11.68 -1.27 -13.37
C GLY A 99 11.07 -0.06 -12.66
N CYS A 100 11.04 -0.09 -11.33
CA CYS A 100 10.36 0.91 -10.51
C CYS A 100 11.37 1.83 -9.78
N THR A 101 11.21 2.05 -8.48
CA THR A 101 12.02 3.00 -7.70
C THR A 101 13.21 2.29 -7.03
N TRP A 102 14.14 3.06 -6.46
CA TRP A 102 15.28 2.49 -5.71
C TRP A 102 14.83 1.63 -4.50
N LEU A 103 13.72 1.99 -3.86
CA LEU A 103 13.21 1.26 -2.70
C LEU A 103 12.46 -0.01 -3.09
N ALA A 104 11.77 0.00 -4.23
CA ALA A 104 11.04 -1.12 -4.79
C ALA A 104 11.49 -1.35 -6.22
N PRO A 105 12.68 -1.96 -6.45
CA PRO A 105 13.29 -2.00 -7.78
C PRO A 105 12.57 -2.97 -8.72
N HIS A 106 11.89 -3.99 -8.21
CA HIS A 106 11.27 -5.02 -9.04
C HIS A 106 9.83 -4.64 -9.39
N VAL A 107 9.36 -5.08 -10.55
CA VAL A 107 7.99 -4.89 -10.99
C VAL A 107 7.43 -6.20 -11.50
N ALA A 108 6.27 -6.59 -10.98
CA ALA A 108 5.49 -7.72 -11.46
C ALA A 108 4.34 -7.19 -12.32
N PHE A 109 4.25 -7.65 -13.56
CA PHE A 109 3.21 -7.28 -14.50
C PHE A 109 2.13 -8.34 -14.54
N PHE A 110 0.89 -7.88 -14.46
CA PHE A 110 -0.30 -8.70 -14.56
C PHE A 110 -1.21 -8.14 -15.65
N THR A 111 -1.75 -9.02 -16.50
CA THR A 111 -2.75 -8.64 -17.49
C THR A 111 -4.15 -8.82 -16.90
N CYS A 112 -5.00 -7.82 -17.06
CA CYS A 112 -6.40 -7.90 -16.66
C CYS A 112 -7.17 -8.66 -17.74
N VAL A 113 -7.58 -9.89 -17.42
CA VAL A 113 -8.32 -10.80 -18.31
C VAL A 113 -9.72 -11.06 -17.77
N GLU A 114 -10.63 -11.47 -18.64
CA GLU A 114 -11.94 -11.94 -18.20
C GLU A 114 -11.78 -13.14 -17.25
N PRO A 115 -12.61 -13.24 -16.20
CA PRO A 115 -12.62 -14.41 -15.35
C PRO A 115 -12.81 -15.66 -16.22
N ALA A 116 -11.95 -16.65 -16.06
CA ALA A 116 -12.13 -17.92 -16.76
C ALA A 116 -13.53 -18.47 -16.41
N PRO A 117 -14.28 -18.97 -17.42
CA PRO A 117 -15.54 -19.63 -17.13
C PRO A 117 -15.29 -20.79 -16.15
N PRO A 118 -16.22 -21.03 -15.21
CA PRO A 118 -16.10 -22.16 -14.30
C PRO A 118 -15.95 -23.46 -15.09
N PRO A 119 -15.17 -24.44 -14.58
CA PRO A 119 -15.05 -25.72 -15.23
C PRO A 119 -16.44 -26.36 -15.40
N PRO A 120 -16.70 -27.06 -16.51
CA PRO A 120 -18.00 -27.68 -16.75
C PRO A 120 -18.32 -28.67 -15.63
N GLY A 121 -19.38 -28.38 -14.86
CA GLY A 121 -19.83 -29.19 -13.73
C GLY A 121 -19.77 -28.49 -12.37
N GLU A 122 -19.13 -27.33 -12.25
CA GLU A 122 -19.13 -26.54 -11.02
C GLU A 122 -20.26 -25.50 -11.09
N ALA A 123 -21.39 -25.79 -10.46
CA ALA A 123 -22.52 -24.87 -10.39
C ALA A 123 -22.13 -23.63 -9.56
N PRO A 124 -22.49 -22.40 -10.01
CA PRO A 124 -22.30 -21.21 -9.19
C PRO A 124 -23.10 -21.36 -7.90
N SER A 125 -22.39 -21.39 -6.77
CA SER A 125 -22.98 -21.49 -5.43
C SER A 125 -23.54 -20.16 -4.94
#